data_AF-A0A7K1G3L6-F1
#
_entry.id   AF-A0A7K1G3L6-F1
#
_cell.length_a   1.000
_cell.length_b   1.000
_cell.length_c   1.000
_cell.angle_alpha   90.00
_cell.angle_beta   90.00
_cell.angle_gamma   90.00
#
_symmetry.space_group_name_H-M   'P 1'
#
loop_
_entity.id
_entity.type
_entity.pdbx_description
1 polymer ?
#
loop_
_entity_poly.entity_id
_entity_poly.type
_entity_poly.pdbx_seq_one_letter_code
_entity_poly.pdbx_strand_id
1 'polypeptide(L)'
;MNKLTKLNLIGVILFLVSCSSMSPLEVNNTLPALTKSKFISQAQAQESINSNECKFLVQNRNYAAPIGMFPKDDLKNAAKGIDEWVQLDGGNAYVLKNYKWVTVDKDGTTQLHVDFDTLLCK
;
A
#
# COMPACT_ATOMS: atom_id res chain seq x y z
N MET A 1 -1.99 -46.08 -47.80
CA MET A 1 -1.54 -44.68 -47.69
C MET A 1 -2.17 -44.07 -46.45
N ASN A 2 -1.51 -44.18 -45.28
CA ASN A 2 -2.02 -43.59 -44.04
C ASN A 2 -1.20 -42.34 -43.72
N LYS A 3 -1.87 -41.18 -43.74
CA LYS A 3 -1.29 -39.87 -43.43
C LYS A 3 -1.03 -39.79 -41.92
N LEU A 4 0.24 -39.69 -41.53
CA LEU A 4 0.60 -39.25 -40.18
C LEU A 4 0.27 -37.75 -40.05
N THR A 5 -0.75 -37.44 -39.26
CA THR A 5 -1.08 -36.08 -38.83
C THR A 5 0.02 -35.54 -37.91
N LYS A 6 0.60 -34.40 -38.29
CA LYS A 6 1.57 -33.64 -37.50
C LYS A 6 0.91 -33.12 -36.24
N LEU A 7 1.27 -33.65 -35.08
CA LEU A 7 0.88 -33.10 -33.78
C LEU A 7 1.92 -32.04 -33.39
N ASN A 8 1.66 -30.77 -33.73
CA ASN A 8 2.42 -29.65 -33.20
C ASN A 8 2.04 -29.49 -31.72
N LEU A 9 2.84 -30.08 -30.83
CA LEU A 9 2.73 -29.90 -29.39
C LEU A 9 3.26 -28.50 -29.04
N ILE A 10 2.39 -27.49 -29.12
CA ILE A 10 2.69 -26.15 -28.61
C ILE A 10 2.65 -26.25 -27.08
N GLY A 11 3.83 -26.35 -26.47
CA GLY A 11 3.99 -26.33 -25.02
C GLY A 11 3.46 -25.03 -24.44
N VAL A 12 2.38 -25.12 -23.67
CA VAL A 12 1.85 -24.02 -22.87
C VAL A 12 2.86 -23.74 -21.77
N ILE A 13 3.57 -22.61 -21.87
CA ILE A 13 4.44 -22.13 -20.79
C ILE A 13 3.53 -21.56 -19.70
N LEU A 14 3.23 -22.38 -18.69
CA LEU A 14 2.61 -21.95 -17.45
C LEU A 14 3.67 -21.21 -16.61
N PHE A 15 3.80 -19.90 -16.81
CA PHE A 15 4.43 -19.01 -15.83
C PHE A 15 3.48 -18.84 -14.63
N LEU A 16 3.39 -19.86 -13.78
CA LEU A 16 2.67 -19.79 -12.50
C LEU A 16 3.65 -19.92 -11.34
N VAL A 17 4.37 -18.84 -11.08
CA VAL A 17 4.87 -18.51 -9.73
C VAL A 17 5.02 -17.00 -9.62
N SER A 18 3.90 -16.30 -9.62
CA SER A 18 3.86 -14.92 -9.11
C SER A 18 3.87 -15.00 -7.59
N CYS A 19 5.04 -14.86 -6.98
CA CYS A 19 5.14 -14.56 -5.56
C CYS A 19 4.45 -13.21 -5.35
N SER A 20 3.25 -13.20 -4.76
CA SER A 20 2.37 -12.04 -4.72
C SER A 20 2.78 -11.05 -3.63
N SER A 21 4.00 -10.50 -3.74
CA SER A 21 4.47 -9.38 -2.92
C SER A 21 4.69 -8.17 -3.84
N MET A 22 4.05 -7.04 -3.54
CA MET A 22 4.38 -5.79 -4.23
C MET A 22 5.78 -5.32 -3.83
N SER A 23 6.51 -4.77 -4.78
CA SER A 23 7.77 -4.08 -4.51
C SER A 23 7.54 -2.78 -3.74
N PRO A 24 8.58 -2.26 -3.07
CA PRO A 24 8.49 -0.96 -2.40
C PRO A 24 8.08 0.20 -3.31
N LEU A 25 8.50 0.17 -4.57
CA LEU A 25 8.15 1.20 -5.54
C LEU A 25 6.66 1.12 -5.91
N GLU A 26 6.12 -0.09 -6.09
CA GLU A 26 4.70 -0.28 -6.37
C GLU A 26 3.84 0.17 -5.20
N VAL A 27 4.22 -0.12 -3.95
CA VAL A 27 3.51 0.36 -2.76
C VAL A 27 3.56 1.88 -2.68
N ASN A 28 4.74 2.48 -2.85
CA ASN A 28 4.92 3.93 -2.77
C ASN A 28 4.16 4.68 -3.87
N ASN A 29 3.92 4.07 -5.03
CA ASN A 29 3.13 4.68 -6.11
C ASN A 29 1.63 4.40 -5.96
N THR A 30 1.27 3.21 -5.48
CA THR A 30 -0.13 2.75 -5.46
C THR A 30 -0.88 3.26 -4.24
N LEU A 31 -0.29 3.18 -3.04
CA LEU A 31 -0.98 3.55 -1.80
C LEU A 31 -1.40 5.03 -1.80
N PRO A 32 -0.52 6.01 -2.13
CA PRO A 32 -0.92 7.41 -2.26
C PRO A 32 -1.99 7.69 -3.31
N ALA A 33 -2.02 6.91 -4.39
CA ALA A 33 -3.04 7.07 -5.42
C ALA A 33 -4.42 6.55 -4.98
N LEU A 34 -4.48 5.75 -3.90
CA LEU A 34 -5.72 5.20 -3.35
C LEU A 34 -6.29 6.04 -2.20
N THR A 35 -5.49 6.93 -1.59
CA THR A 35 -5.94 7.85 -0.54
C THR A 35 -6.60 9.08 -1.12
N LYS A 36 -7.58 9.64 -0.41
CA LYS A 36 -8.16 10.96 -0.69
C LYS A 36 -7.35 12.08 -0.04
N SER A 37 -6.71 11.78 1.09
CA SER A 37 -5.84 12.70 1.83
C SER A 37 -4.57 12.98 1.02
N LYS A 38 -4.04 14.20 1.15
CA LYS A 38 -2.80 14.59 0.45
C LYS A 38 -1.62 13.79 0.99
N PHE A 39 -1.01 12.95 0.16
CA PHE A 39 0.27 12.35 0.47
C PHE A 39 1.38 13.39 0.37
N ILE A 40 2.24 13.43 1.39
CA ILE A 40 3.45 14.23 1.41
C ILE A 40 4.61 13.29 1.77
N SER A 41 5.70 13.36 1.01
CA SER A 41 6.90 12.57 1.35
C SER A 41 7.52 13.06 2.67
N GLN A 42 8.30 12.22 3.34
CA GLN A 42 8.99 12.61 4.59
C GLN A 42 9.88 13.84 4.41
N ALA A 43 10.56 13.97 3.25
CA ALA A 43 11.39 15.13 2.93
C ALA A 43 10.55 16.41 2.79
N GLN A 44 9.45 16.35 2.03
CA GLN A 44 8.53 17.48 1.87
C GLN A 44 7.85 17.86 3.19
N ALA A 45 7.54 16.89 4.05
CA ALA A 45 6.96 17.16 5.36
C ALA A 45 7.92 17.98 6.22
N GLN A 46 9.21 17.64 6.24
CA GLN A 46 10.20 18.43 6.99
C GLN A 46 10.29 19.87 6.48
N GLU A 47 10.28 20.07 5.16
CA GLU A 47 10.28 21.39 4.53
C GLU A 47 9.02 22.19 4.89
N SER A 48 7.83 21.62 4.68
CA SER A 48 6.55 22.29 4.93
C SER A 48 6.28 22.57 6.42
N ILE A 49 6.85 21.78 7.33
CA ILE A 49 6.80 22.07 8.77
C ILE A 49 7.70 23.28 9.07
N ASN A 50 8.91 23.31 8.54
CA ASN A 50 9.86 24.40 8.76
C ASN A 50 9.36 25.74 8.18
N SER A 51 8.62 25.70 7.08
CA SER A 51 8.00 26.88 6.45
C SER A 51 6.64 27.28 7.07
N ASN A 52 6.16 26.58 8.10
CA ASN A 52 4.83 26.78 8.71
C ASN A 52 3.64 26.59 7.74
N GLU A 53 3.83 25.83 6.67
CA GLU A 53 2.79 25.43 5.71
C GLU A 53 1.99 24.23 6.22
N CYS A 54 2.64 23.33 6.98
CA CYS A 54 2.02 22.19 7.63
C CYS A 54 2.27 22.20 9.14
N LYS A 55 1.47 21.44 9.87
CA LYS A 55 1.76 21.02 11.25
C LYS A 55 1.41 19.55 11.42
N PHE A 56 2.20 18.85 12.23
CA PHE A 56 1.84 17.51 12.68
C PHE A 56 0.61 17.59 13.61
N LEU A 57 -0.29 16.62 13.47
CA LEU A 57 -1.43 16.43 14.35
C LEU A 57 -1.19 15.22 15.25
N VAL A 58 -0.96 14.05 14.65
CA VAL A 58 -0.59 12.80 15.33
C VAL A 58 0.59 12.17 14.60
N GLN A 59 1.58 11.69 15.36
CA GLN A 59 2.77 11.06 14.83
C GLN A 59 2.87 9.59 15.23
N ASN A 60 3.54 8.80 14.39
CA ASN A 60 3.83 7.38 14.59
C ASN A 60 2.57 6.53 14.79
N ARG A 61 1.52 6.85 14.04
CA ARG A 61 0.29 6.05 14.06
C ARG A 61 0.56 4.73 13.35
N ASN A 62 0.38 3.63 14.07
CA ASN A 62 0.38 2.29 13.51
C ASN A 62 -1.07 1.87 13.21
N TYR A 63 -1.32 1.37 12.01
CA TYR A 63 -2.61 0.86 11.59
C TYR A 63 -2.46 -0.50 10.91
N ALA A 64 -3.14 -1.50 11.45
CA ALA A 64 -3.27 -2.81 10.84
C ALA A 64 -4.51 -2.82 9.94
N ALA A 65 -4.30 -2.80 8.63
CA ALA A 65 -5.38 -2.80 7.66
C ALA A 65 -6.16 -4.13 7.70
N PRO A 66 -7.48 -4.12 7.47
CA PRO A 66 -8.25 -5.33 7.19
C PRO A 66 -7.62 -6.14 6.06
N ILE A 67 -7.55 -7.46 6.24
CA ILE A 67 -6.94 -8.39 5.28
C ILE A 67 -7.83 -8.47 4.04
N GLY A 68 -7.24 -8.17 2.88
CA GLY A 68 -7.85 -8.30 1.57
C GLY A 68 -7.56 -9.65 0.92
N MET A 69 -8.22 -9.91 -0.22
CA MET A 69 -7.96 -11.11 -1.01
C MET A 69 -6.63 -11.02 -1.77
N PHE A 70 -6.23 -9.81 -2.16
CA PHE A 70 -5.00 -9.53 -2.89
C PHE A 70 -4.22 -8.39 -2.21
N PRO A 71 -2.90 -8.26 -2.44
CA PRO A 71 -2.11 -7.14 -1.91
C PRO A 71 -2.69 -5.76 -2.26
N LYS A 72 -3.35 -5.63 -3.42
CA LYS A 72 -4.00 -4.38 -3.83
C LYS A 72 -5.22 -4.06 -2.97
N ASP A 73 -5.93 -5.07 -2.48
CA ASP A 73 -7.06 -4.87 -1.58
C ASP A 73 -6.58 -4.50 -0.18
N ASP A 74 -5.46 -5.05 0.28
CA ASP A 74 -4.79 -4.57 1.50
C ASP A 74 -4.45 -3.08 1.40
N LEU A 75 -3.87 -2.64 0.26
CA LEU A 75 -3.58 -1.23 0.05
C LEU A 75 -4.83 -0.35 0.02
N LYS A 76 -5.95 -0.81 -0.57
CA LYS A 76 -7.24 -0.08 -0.52
C LYS A 76 -7.74 0.05 0.91
N ASN A 77 -7.65 -1.02 1.70
CA ASN A 77 -8.06 -1.04 3.10
C ASN A 77 -7.16 -0.13 3.96
N ALA A 78 -5.86 -0.13 3.71
CA ALA A 78 -4.90 0.79 4.32
C ALA A 78 -5.20 2.25 3.96
N ALA A 79 -5.44 2.54 2.68
CA ALA A 79 -5.78 3.89 2.20
C ALA A 79 -7.05 4.43 2.87
N LYS A 80 -8.10 3.61 2.96
CA LYS A 80 -9.35 3.97 3.65
C LYS A 80 -9.10 4.29 5.12
N GLY A 81 -8.31 3.47 5.83
CA GLY A 81 -7.97 3.71 7.22
C GLY A 81 -7.13 4.97 7.43
N ILE A 82 -6.18 5.26 6.53
CA ILE A 82 -5.42 6.52 6.54
C ILE A 82 -6.38 7.70 6.40
N ASP A 83 -7.29 7.67 5.42
CA ASP A 83 -8.25 8.76 5.21
C ASP A 83 -9.17 8.97 6.42
N GLU A 84 -9.66 7.89 7.02
CA GLU A 84 -10.49 7.95 8.24
C GLU A 84 -9.71 8.56 9.41
N TRP A 85 -8.45 8.18 9.60
CA TRP A 85 -7.61 8.75 10.66
C TRP A 85 -7.23 10.20 10.41
N VAL A 86 -6.88 10.57 9.17
CA VAL A 86 -6.62 11.97 8.81
C VAL A 86 -7.85 12.82 9.09
N GLN A 87 -9.05 12.35 8.71
CA GLN A 87 -10.29 13.05 8.97
C GLN A 87 -10.58 13.17 10.48
N LEU A 88 -10.42 12.08 11.25
CA LEU A 88 -10.64 12.06 12.69
C LEU A 88 -9.68 12.98 13.44
N ASP A 89 -8.43 13.07 12.99
CA ASP A 89 -7.41 13.95 13.58
C ASP A 89 -7.63 15.43 13.19
N GLY A 90 -8.54 15.71 12.25
CA GLY A 90 -8.82 17.06 11.74
C GLY A 90 -7.77 17.56 10.73
N GLY A 91 -7.09 16.62 10.06
CA GLY A 91 -6.07 16.89 9.05
C GLY A 91 -6.59 16.85 7.62
N ASN A 92 -5.68 17.07 6.69
CA ASN A 92 -5.93 16.93 5.25
C ASN A 92 -4.77 16.25 4.50
N ALA A 93 -3.70 15.90 5.22
CA ALA A 93 -2.50 15.31 4.66
C ALA A 93 -1.94 14.23 5.58
N TYR A 94 -1.10 13.37 5.00
CA TYR A 94 -0.41 12.32 5.74
C TYR A 94 0.99 12.08 5.18
N VAL A 95 1.84 11.47 6.01
CA VAL A 95 3.19 11.03 5.63
C VAL A 95 3.30 9.55 5.92
N LEU A 96 3.54 8.74 4.89
CA LEU A 96 3.87 7.33 5.07
C LEU A 96 5.31 7.19 5.57
N LYS A 97 5.48 6.58 6.74
CA LYS A 97 6.79 6.31 7.35
C LYS A 97 7.29 4.92 7.01
N ASN A 98 6.41 3.92 7.12
CA ASN A 98 6.76 2.53 6.92
C ASN A 98 5.53 1.71 6.55
N TYR A 99 5.76 0.54 5.98
CA TYR A 99 4.73 -0.48 5.78
C TYR A 99 5.37 -1.86 5.87
N LYS A 100 4.59 -2.86 6.29
CA LYS A 100 5.03 -4.26 6.35
C LYS A 100 3.83 -5.20 6.28
N TRP A 101 3.99 -6.32 5.59
CA TRP A 101 3.07 -7.45 5.70
C TRP A 101 3.54 -8.35 6.84
N VAL A 102 2.68 -8.55 7.84
CA VAL A 102 2.95 -9.37 9.02
C VAL A 102 2.13 -10.64 8.92
N THR A 103 2.75 -11.81 9.07
CA THR A 103 2.02 -13.08 9.17
C THR A 103 1.24 -13.13 10.49
N VAL A 104 -0.07 -13.36 10.42
CA VAL A 104 -0.98 -13.30 11.59
C VAL A 104 -1.57 -14.65 11.98
N ASP A 105 -1.38 -15.69 11.18
CA ASP A 105 -1.82 -17.06 11.50
C ASP A 105 -0.80 -18.12 11.05
N LYS A 106 -1.13 -19.39 11.34
CA LYS A 106 -0.28 -20.55 11.00
C LYS A 106 -0.39 -20.95 9.52
N ASP A 107 -1.41 -20.46 8.83
CA ASP A 107 -1.69 -20.78 7.43
C ASP A 107 -0.93 -19.84 6.47
N GLY A 108 -0.22 -18.85 7.03
CA GLY A 108 0.60 -17.91 6.28
C GLY A 108 -0.16 -16.66 5.84
N THR A 109 -1.37 -16.42 6.35
CA THR A 109 -2.13 -15.21 6.08
C THR A 109 -1.32 -14.01 6.57
N THR A 110 -1.20 -13.01 5.70
CA THR A 110 -0.49 -11.77 6.01
C THR A 110 -1.46 -10.61 6.16
N GLN A 111 -1.11 -9.67 7.03
CA GLN A 111 -1.85 -8.44 7.25
C GLN A 111 -0.93 -7.25 6.99
N LEU A 112 -1.40 -6.29 6.20
CA LEU A 112 -0.66 -5.05 5.97
C LEU A 112 -0.75 -4.13 7.18
N HIS A 113 0.41 -3.76 7.71
CA HIS A 113 0.57 -2.75 8.75
C HIS A 113 1.22 -1.52 8.12
N VAL A 114 0.68 -0.34 8.37
CA VAL A 114 1.23 0.94 7.92
C VAL A 114 1.52 1.85 9.10
N ASP A 115 2.68 2.51 9.05
CA ASP A 115 3.07 3.54 10.01
C ASP A 115 3.02 4.89 9.29
N PHE A 116 2.28 5.84 9.83
CA PHE A 116 2.11 7.15 9.22
C PHE A 116 1.89 8.27 10.25
N ASP A 117 2.09 9.50 9.80
CA ASP A 117 1.73 10.71 10.53
C ASP A 117 0.54 11.39 9.85
N THR A 118 -0.28 12.10 10.63
CA THR A 118 -1.34 12.97 10.12
C THR A 118 -0.94 14.42 10.27
N LEU A 119 -1.29 15.23 9.27
CA LEU A 119 -0.92 16.63 9.18
C LEU A 119 -2.12 17.50 8.79
N LEU A 120 -2.08 18.74 9.26
CA LEU A 120 -2.88 19.82 8.69
C LEU A 120 -1.95 20.74 7.91
N CYS A 121 -2.18 20.82 6.61
CA CYS A 121 -1.46 21.70 5.69
C CYS A 121 -2.38 22.79 5.14
N LYS A 122 -1.81 23.97 4.89
CA LYS A 122 -2.48 25.12 4.28
C LYS A 122 -2.58 24.99 2.76
#